data_AF-A0A6N9TWP3-F1
#
_entry.id   AF-A0A6N9TWP3-F1
#
_cell.length_a   1.000
_cell.length_b   1.000
_cell.length_c   1.000
_cell.angle_alpha   90.00
_cell.angle_beta   90.00
_cell.angle_gamma   90.00
#
_symmetry.space_group_name_H-M   'P 1'
#
loop_
_entity.id
_entity.type
_entity.pdbx_description
1 polymer ?
#
loop_
_entity_poly.entity_id
_entity_poly.type
_entity_poly.pdbx_seq_one_letter_code
_entity_poly.pdbx_strand_id
1 'polypeptide(L)'
;MDRTTRTTLMAFVIAGLLAGPALSARAADDAGDRIDRRLDARGDRIDQRLDARGDRVDARLDERGDRIDRRLDERADRARENGREGLANRLDRRGDRIDRRLDARGDRVDRRLDRRGDRIDRRLDARGDRVERRFDRRHERRVRRRIHR
;
A
#
# COMPACT_ATOMS: atom_id res chain seq x y z
N MET A 1 -22.66 53.39 -40.19
CA MET A 1 -21.79 52.31 -39.67
C MET A 1 -22.66 51.12 -39.35
N ASP A 2 -22.25 49.97 -39.88
CA ASP A 2 -23.10 48.97 -40.53
C ASP A 2 -23.64 47.89 -39.58
N ARG A 3 -24.84 47.34 -39.86
CA ARG A 3 -25.45 46.23 -39.09
C ARG A 3 -24.68 44.92 -39.24
N THR A 4 -23.83 44.81 -40.25
CA THR A 4 -23.01 43.63 -40.60
C THR A 4 -21.82 43.40 -39.66
N THR A 5 -21.25 44.45 -39.04
CA THR A 5 -20.13 44.33 -38.10
C THR A 5 -20.56 43.91 -36.68
N ARG A 6 -21.84 44.07 -36.33
CA ARG A 6 -22.39 43.61 -35.04
C ARG A 6 -22.65 42.10 -35.00
N THR A 7 -22.97 41.48 -36.13
CA THR A 7 -23.29 40.04 -36.21
C THR A 7 -22.04 39.15 -36.15
N THR A 8 -20.92 39.60 -36.70
CA THR A 8 -19.64 38.87 -36.70
C THR A 8 -18.94 38.88 -35.34
N LEU A 9 -19.06 39.97 -34.58
CA LEU A 9 -18.57 40.05 -33.19
C LEU A 9 -19.37 39.15 -32.22
N MET A 10 -20.68 38.99 -32.45
CA MET A 10 -21.52 38.06 -31.67
C MET A 10 -21.16 36.59 -31.92
N ALA A 11 -20.76 36.23 -33.15
CA ALA A 11 -20.35 34.85 -33.48
C ALA A 11 -19.02 34.43 -32.82
N PHE A 12 -18.05 35.35 -32.70
CA PHE A 12 -16.76 35.07 -32.04
C PHE A 12 -16.87 34.97 -30.52
N VAL A 13 -17.78 35.73 -29.90
CA VAL A 13 -18.04 35.66 -28.45
C VAL A 13 -18.70 34.33 -28.07
N ILE A 14 -19.55 33.77 -28.94
CA ILE A 14 -20.18 32.46 -28.71
C ILE A 14 -19.18 31.30 -28.90
N ALA A 15 -18.25 31.40 -29.86
CA ALA A 15 -17.22 30.38 -30.07
C ALA A 15 -16.18 30.31 -28.92
N GLY A 16 -15.83 31.45 -28.32
CA GLY A 16 -14.95 31.50 -27.14
C GLY A 16 -15.61 31.03 -25.83
N LEU A 17 -16.93 31.17 -25.72
CA LEU A 17 -17.69 30.83 -24.50
C LEU A 17 -17.99 29.33 -24.37
N LEU A 18 -18.04 28.59 -25.49
CA LEU A 18 -18.31 27.15 -25.52
C LEU A 18 -17.06 26.26 -25.37
N ALA A 19 -15.87 26.75 -25.70
CA ALA A 19 -14.62 25.99 -25.58
C ALA A 19 -14.04 25.94 -24.15
N GLY A 20 -14.26 26.99 -23.35
CA GLY A 20 -13.74 27.10 -21.98
C GLY A 20 -14.23 26.06 -20.95
N PRO A 21 -15.52 25.63 -20.92
CA PRO A 21 -15.99 24.64 -19.96
C PRO A 21 -15.45 23.23 -20.21
N ALA A 22 -15.37 22.78 -21.48
CA ALA A 22 -14.84 21.47 -21.83
C ALA A 22 -13.34 21.34 -21.51
N LEU A 23 -12.54 22.37 -21.79
CA LEU A 23 -11.11 22.41 -21.47
C LEU A 23 -10.84 22.41 -19.95
N SER A 24 -11.68 23.08 -19.17
CA SER A 24 -11.53 23.17 -17.71
C SER A 24 -11.99 21.91 -16.96
N ALA A 25 -13.04 21.25 -17.45
CA ALA A 25 -13.50 19.96 -16.94
C ALA A 25 -12.47 18.87 -17.25
N ARG A 26 -12.03 18.79 -18.51
CA ARG A 26 -11.03 17.81 -18.95
C ARG A 26 -9.68 17.95 -18.23
N ALA A 27 -9.26 19.17 -17.89
CA ALA A 27 -8.06 19.38 -17.08
C ALA A 27 -8.24 18.98 -15.60
N ALA A 28 -9.45 19.00 -15.06
CA ALA A 28 -9.76 18.52 -13.72
C ALA A 28 -9.82 16.99 -13.68
N ASP A 29 -10.43 16.36 -14.68
CA ASP A 29 -10.48 14.91 -14.86
C ASP A 29 -9.05 14.34 -15.01
N ASP A 30 -8.24 14.94 -15.89
CA ASP A 30 -6.83 14.55 -16.11
C ASP A 30 -5.95 14.80 -14.86
N ALA A 31 -6.38 15.67 -13.94
CA ALA A 31 -5.71 15.86 -12.65
C ALA A 31 -6.15 14.81 -11.60
N GLY A 32 -7.43 14.41 -11.61
CA GLY A 32 -7.97 13.30 -10.82
C GLY A 32 -7.27 11.99 -11.18
N ASP A 33 -7.30 11.63 -12.46
CA ASP A 33 -6.67 10.40 -12.96
C ASP A 33 -5.17 10.33 -12.63
N ARG A 34 -4.46 11.48 -12.68
CA ARG A 34 -3.04 11.54 -12.31
C ARG A 34 -2.80 11.32 -10.82
N ILE A 35 -3.73 11.71 -9.96
CA ILE A 35 -3.61 11.47 -8.53
C ILE A 35 -3.95 10.02 -8.19
N ASP A 36 -4.98 9.45 -8.81
CA ASP A 36 -5.35 8.04 -8.61
C ASP A 36 -4.20 7.13 -9.03
N ARG A 37 -3.66 7.30 -10.24
CA ARG A 37 -2.46 6.58 -10.70
C ARG A 37 -1.26 6.72 -9.76
N ARG A 38 -1.10 7.86 -9.08
CA ARG A 38 -0.02 8.08 -8.10
C ARG A 38 -0.30 7.42 -6.75
N LEU A 39 -1.56 7.29 -6.36
CA LEU A 39 -1.96 6.59 -5.15
C LEU A 39 -1.83 5.08 -5.35
N ASP A 40 -2.27 4.55 -6.49
CA ASP A 40 -2.14 3.14 -6.85
C ASP A 40 -0.66 2.72 -6.90
N ALA A 41 0.16 3.44 -7.69
CA ALA A 41 1.59 3.16 -7.76
C ALA A 41 2.33 3.30 -6.41
N ARG A 42 1.74 4.05 -5.48
CA ARG A 42 2.27 4.16 -4.11
C ARG A 42 1.80 2.99 -3.24
N GLY A 43 0.57 2.52 -3.40
CA GLY A 43 0.04 1.29 -2.81
C GLY A 43 0.91 0.10 -3.20
N ASP A 44 1.04 -0.16 -4.50
CA ASP A 44 1.85 -1.26 -5.04
C ASP A 44 3.28 -1.27 -4.49
N ARG A 45 3.91 -0.09 -4.41
CA ARG A 45 5.26 0.04 -3.87
C ARG A 45 5.33 -0.26 -2.38
N ILE A 46 4.29 0.05 -1.63
CA ILE A 46 4.23 -0.28 -0.21
C ILE A 46 4.04 -1.77 -0.03
N ASP A 47 3.15 -2.39 -0.81
CA ASP A 47 2.87 -3.83 -0.73
C ASP A 47 4.12 -4.64 -1.04
N GLN A 48 4.79 -4.35 -2.16
CA GLN A 48 6.08 -4.97 -2.51
C GLN A 48 7.14 -4.82 -1.39
N ARG A 49 7.12 -3.71 -0.64
CA ARG A 49 8.05 -3.49 0.48
C ARG A 49 7.64 -4.23 1.74
N LEU A 50 6.35 -4.50 1.94
CA LEU A 50 5.85 -5.30 3.05
C LEU A 50 6.14 -6.77 2.79
N ASP A 51 5.87 -7.26 1.58
CA ASP A 51 6.15 -8.64 1.15
C ASP A 51 7.65 -8.94 1.25
N ALA A 52 8.49 -8.13 0.61
CA ALA A 52 9.95 -8.28 0.69
C ALA A 52 10.50 -8.14 2.12
N ARG A 53 9.73 -7.58 3.05
CA ARG A 53 10.08 -7.53 4.47
C ARG A 53 9.61 -8.77 5.21
N GLY A 54 8.45 -9.34 4.85
CA GLY A 54 7.97 -10.65 5.31
C GLY A 54 8.99 -11.72 4.96
N ASP A 55 9.29 -11.87 3.67
CA ASP A 55 10.25 -12.87 3.16
C ASP A 55 11.61 -12.82 3.89
N ARG A 56 12.12 -11.60 4.16
CA ARG A 56 13.38 -11.42 4.88
C ARG A 56 13.30 -11.82 6.35
N VAL A 57 12.14 -11.67 6.97
CA VAL A 57 11.97 -12.11 8.35
C VAL A 57 11.86 -13.63 8.39
N ASP A 58 11.11 -14.23 7.48
CA ASP A 58 10.92 -15.68 7.39
C ASP A 58 12.25 -16.37 7.14
N ALA A 59 13.00 -15.96 6.13
CA ALA A 59 14.33 -16.49 5.84
C ALA A 59 15.30 -16.39 7.05
N ARG A 60 15.17 -15.34 7.88
CA ARG A 60 15.98 -15.18 9.10
C ARG A 60 15.50 -16.04 10.25
N LEU A 61 14.20 -16.34 10.33
CA LEU A 61 13.65 -17.24 11.33
C LEU A 61 14.05 -18.69 11.00
N ASP A 62 13.96 -19.07 9.73
CA ASP A 62 14.35 -20.39 9.21
C ASP A 62 15.85 -20.64 9.43
N GLU A 63 16.73 -19.73 8.97
CA GLU A 63 18.19 -19.88 9.18
C GLU A 63 18.54 -20.01 10.67
N ARG A 64 17.78 -19.31 11.52
CA ARG A 64 17.97 -19.35 12.96
C ARG A 64 17.46 -20.67 13.56
N GLY A 65 16.33 -21.20 13.08
CA GLY A 65 15.81 -22.52 13.42
C GLY A 65 16.83 -23.59 13.10
N ASP A 66 17.23 -23.68 11.82
CA ASP A 66 18.22 -24.65 11.33
C ASP A 66 19.55 -24.64 12.10
N ARG A 67 19.99 -23.45 12.52
CA ARG A 67 21.22 -23.32 13.32
C ARG A 67 21.02 -23.81 14.75
N ILE A 68 19.85 -23.60 15.33
CA ILE A 68 19.52 -24.08 16.67
C ILE A 68 19.38 -25.60 16.66
N ASP A 69 18.68 -26.16 15.67
CA ASP A 69 18.40 -27.58 15.58
C ASP A 69 19.68 -28.38 15.43
N ARG A 70 20.52 -28.03 14.45
CA ARG A 70 21.85 -28.64 14.30
C ARG A 70 22.67 -28.64 15.59
N ARG A 71 22.65 -27.52 16.34
CA ARG A 71 23.39 -27.43 17.61
C ARG A 71 22.77 -28.26 18.73
N LEU A 72 21.47 -28.47 18.73
CA LEU A 72 20.78 -29.28 19.73
C LEU A 72 20.94 -30.76 19.40
N ASP A 73 20.84 -31.13 18.13
CA ASP A 73 21.07 -32.49 17.64
C ASP A 73 22.50 -32.94 17.93
N GLU A 74 23.51 -32.14 17.56
CA GLU A 74 24.92 -32.43 17.87
C GLU A 74 25.19 -32.59 19.38
N ARG A 75 24.41 -31.92 20.24
CA ARG A 75 24.54 -32.04 21.70
C ARG A 75 23.79 -33.25 22.22
N ALA A 76 22.66 -33.58 21.61
CA ALA A 76 21.86 -34.76 21.94
C ALA A 76 22.64 -36.03 21.55
N ASP A 77 23.22 -36.08 20.36
CA ASP A 77 24.06 -37.19 19.89
C ASP A 77 25.25 -37.40 20.82
N ARG A 78 26.01 -36.33 21.12
CA ARG A 78 27.09 -36.42 22.11
C ARG A 78 26.61 -36.87 23.49
N ALA A 79 25.40 -36.51 23.91
CA ALA A 79 24.85 -37.00 25.17
C ALA A 79 24.55 -38.51 25.10
N ARG A 80 23.98 -38.99 23.99
CA ARG A 80 23.72 -40.43 23.73
C ARG A 80 25.02 -41.24 23.73
N GLU A 81 26.04 -40.77 23.01
CA GLU A 81 27.38 -41.39 22.95
C GLU A 81 28.02 -41.54 24.35
N ASN A 82 27.76 -40.58 25.25
CA ASN A 82 28.25 -40.61 26.63
C ASN A 82 27.31 -41.36 27.59
N GLY A 83 26.32 -42.10 27.10
CA GLY A 83 25.35 -42.86 27.91
C GLY A 83 24.36 -41.98 28.69
N ARG A 84 24.22 -40.70 28.35
CA ARG A 84 23.36 -39.72 29.05
C ARG A 84 22.01 -39.57 28.37
N GLU A 85 21.26 -40.67 28.26
CA GLU A 85 19.99 -40.73 27.53
C GLU A 85 18.94 -39.71 28.02
N GLY A 86 18.86 -39.49 29.34
CA GLY A 86 17.95 -38.49 29.91
C GLY A 86 18.29 -37.04 29.53
N LEU A 87 19.58 -36.74 29.27
CA LEU A 87 20.01 -35.42 28.79
C LEU A 87 19.68 -35.27 27.31
N ALA A 88 19.93 -36.29 26.49
CA ALA A 88 19.59 -36.29 25.07
C ALA A 88 18.09 -36.00 24.87
N ASN A 89 17.21 -36.77 25.53
CA ASN A 89 15.76 -36.56 25.50
C ASN A 89 15.34 -35.15 25.96
N ARG A 90 16.06 -34.53 26.90
CA ARG A 90 15.77 -33.16 27.34
C ARG A 90 16.17 -32.12 26.29
N LEU A 91 17.23 -32.39 25.53
CA LEU A 91 17.70 -31.54 24.43
C LEU A 91 16.75 -31.61 23.24
N ASP A 92 16.28 -32.80 22.85
CA ASP A 92 15.29 -32.98 21.78
C ASP A 92 13.99 -32.21 22.12
N ARG A 93 13.44 -32.42 23.32
CA ARG A 93 12.26 -31.66 23.81
C ARG A 93 12.51 -30.16 23.93
N ARG A 94 13.77 -29.73 23.99
CA ARG A 94 14.12 -28.30 23.97
C ARG A 94 14.09 -27.77 22.55
N GLY A 95 14.53 -28.55 21.56
CA GLY A 95 14.39 -28.28 20.12
C GLY A 95 12.93 -28.04 19.77
N ASP A 96 12.07 -29.04 20.02
CA ASP A 96 10.62 -28.94 19.75
C ASP A 96 9.96 -27.68 20.35
N ARG A 97 10.40 -27.28 21.54
CA ARG A 97 9.86 -26.08 22.22
C ARG A 97 10.38 -24.78 21.61
N ILE A 98 11.58 -24.79 21.04
CA ILE A 98 12.13 -23.64 20.33
C ILE A 98 11.45 -23.51 18.97
N ASP A 99 11.22 -24.60 18.25
CA ASP A 99 10.56 -24.59 16.92
C ASP A 99 9.17 -24.00 17.03
N ARG A 100 8.34 -24.54 17.93
CA ARG A 100 7.01 -23.98 18.21
C ARG A 100 7.04 -22.49 18.60
N ARG A 101 8.12 -22.01 19.22
CA ARG A 101 8.28 -20.59 19.57
C ARG A 101 8.71 -19.75 18.37
N LEU A 102 9.50 -20.30 17.46
CA LEU A 102 9.88 -19.66 16.20
C LEU A 102 8.68 -19.58 15.26
N ASP A 103 7.92 -20.65 15.10
CA ASP A 103 6.67 -20.68 14.31
C ASP A 103 5.68 -19.63 14.83
N ALA A 104 5.37 -19.66 16.14
CA ALA A 104 4.48 -18.68 16.75
C ALA A 104 5.03 -17.24 16.66
N ARG A 105 6.34 -17.06 16.46
CA ARG A 105 6.94 -15.75 16.21
C ARG A 105 6.77 -15.33 14.75
N GLY A 106 6.92 -16.25 13.78
CA GLY A 106 6.59 -16.06 12.36
C GLY A 106 5.14 -15.59 12.22
N ASP A 107 4.18 -16.37 12.73
CA ASP A 107 2.75 -16.05 12.70
C ASP A 107 2.41 -14.66 13.28
N ARG A 108 3.17 -14.22 14.29
CA ARG A 108 2.97 -12.90 14.91
C ARG A 108 3.52 -11.77 14.05
N VAL A 109 4.61 -12.02 13.32
CA VAL A 109 5.16 -11.07 12.37
C VAL A 109 4.19 -10.92 11.20
N ASP A 110 3.69 -12.01 10.63
CA ASP A 110 2.77 -11.99 9.48
C ASP A 110 1.51 -11.21 9.81
N ARG A 111 0.83 -11.58 10.90
CA ARG A 111 -0.35 -10.84 11.41
C ARG A 111 -0.07 -9.36 11.69
N ARG A 112 1.19 -8.97 11.96
CA ARG A 112 1.54 -7.56 12.16
C ARG A 112 1.80 -6.85 10.83
N LEU A 113 2.35 -7.54 9.84
CA LEU A 113 2.52 -7.03 8.48
C LEU A 113 1.16 -6.86 7.80
N ASP A 114 0.26 -7.84 7.89
CA ASP A 114 -1.10 -7.77 7.34
C ASP A 114 -1.87 -6.56 7.88
N ARG A 115 -1.96 -6.44 9.22
CA ARG A 115 -2.61 -5.29 9.87
C ARG A 115 -1.99 -3.95 9.50
N ARG A 116 -0.71 -3.96 9.12
CA ARG A 116 -0.01 -2.75 8.67
C ARG A 116 -0.37 -2.44 7.22
N GLY A 117 -0.48 -3.45 6.35
CA GLY A 117 -1.05 -3.35 5.00
C GLY A 117 -2.45 -2.75 5.06
N ASP A 118 -3.38 -3.40 5.77
CA ASP A 118 -4.78 -2.94 5.90
C ASP A 118 -4.91 -1.49 6.38
N ARG A 119 -4.00 -1.05 7.25
CA ARG A 119 -4.00 0.33 7.78
C ARG A 119 -3.51 1.31 6.74
N ILE A 120 -2.56 0.91 5.90
CA ILE A 120 -2.06 1.72 4.81
C ILE A 120 -3.12 1.85 3.74
N ASP A 121 -3.79 0.76 3.36
CA ASP A 121 -4.85 0.75 2.34
C ASP A 121 -5.98 1.69 2.74
N ARG A 122 -6.51 1.53 3.96
CA ARG A 122 -7.53 2.44 4.51
C ARG A 122 -7.09 3.91 4.53
N ARG A 123 -5.79 4.19 4.66
CA ARG A 123 -5.27 5.57 4.61
C ARG A 123 -5.14 6.09 3.19
N LEU A 124 -4.82 5.23 2.23
CA LEU A 124 -4.77 5.56 0.81
C LEU A 124 -6.19 5.82 0.29
N ASP A 125 -7.16 4.95 0.59
CA ASP A 125 -8.57 5.11 0.24
C ASP A 125 -9.12 6.44 0.77
N ALA A 126 -9.00 6.66 2.09
CA ALA A 126 -9.46 7.90 2.70
C ALA A 126 -8.74 9.15 2.16
N ARG A 127 -7.55 9.00 1.58
CA ARG A 127 -6.84 10.08 0.89
C ARG A 127 -7.39 10.28 -0.52
N GLY A 128 -7.67 9.21 -1.27
CA GLY A 128 -8.41 9.22 -2.54
C GLY A 128 -9.72 9.97 -2.40
N ASP A 129 -10.60 9.55 -1.48
CA ASP A 129 -11.91 10.21 -1.31
C ASP A 129 -11.80 11.69 -0.93
N ARG A 130 -10.76 12.07 -0.16
CA ARG A 130 -10.53 13.48 0.21
C ARG A 130 -10.09 14.31 -0.98
N VAL A 131 -9.34 13.71 -1.89
CA VAL A 131 -8.92 14.34 -3.15
C VAL A 131 -10.13 14.51 -4.05
N GLU A 132 -10.90 13.45 -4.28
CA GLU A 132 -12.14 13.44 -5.08
C GLU A 132 -13.11 14.54 -4.60
N ARG A 133 -13.47 14.54 -3.31
CA ARG A 133 -14.33 15.58 -2.71
C ARG A 133 -13.78 17.00 -2.81
N ARG A 134 -12.46 17.18 -2.95
CA ARG A 134 -11.87 18.52 -3.19
C ARG A 134 -12.00 18.94 -4.65
N PHE A 135 -11.91 17.99 -5.59
CA PHE A 135 -12.15 18.25 -7.01
C PHE A 135 -13.62 18.60 -7.25
N ASP A 136 -14.56 17.82 -6.72
CA ASP A 136 -16.01 18.08 -6.88
C ASP A 136 -16.38 19.47 -6.39
N ARG A 137 -15.97 19.82 -5.16
CA ARG A 137 -16.22 21.16 -4.60
C ARG A 137 -15.59 22.28 -5.42
N ARG A 138 -14.42 22.06 -6.03
CA ARG A 138 -13.80 23.06 -6.91
C ARG A 138 -14.58 23.20 -8.21
N HIS A 139 -15.05 22.07 -8.77
CA HIS A 139 -15.88 22.05 -9.96
C HIS A 139 -17.20 22.81 -9.72
N GLU A 140 -17.93 22.47 -8.65
CA GLU A 140 -19.16 23.15 -8.25
C GLU A 140 -18.98 24.66 -8.03
N ARG A 141 -17.91 25.07 -7.33
CA ARG A 141 -17.61 26.51 -7.11
C ARG A 141 -17.35 27.26 -8.40
N ARG A 142 -16.66 26.62 -9.37
CA ARG A 142 -16.42 27.21 -10.69
C ARG A 142 -17.72 27.34 -11.48
N VAL A 143 -18.59 26.32 -11.44
CA VAL A 143 -19.91 26.36 -12.08
C VAL A 143 -20.77 27.46 -11.46
N ARG A 144 -20.91 27.52 -10.12
CA ARG A 144 -21.71 28.54 -9.42
C ARG A 144 -21.25 29.98 -9.68
N ARG A 145 -19.94 30.25 -9.65
CA ARG A 145 -19.38 31.59 -9.95
C ARG A 145 -19.67 32.06 -11.37
N ARG A 146 -19.95 31.13 -12.29
CA ARG A 146 -20.22 31.42 -13.69
C ARG A 146 -21.71 31.65 -13.95
N ILE A 147 -22.59 31.02 -13.18
CA ILE A 147 -24.05 31.24 -13.24
C ILE A 147 -24.42 32.62 -12.66
N HIS A 148 -23.62 33.15 -11.72
CA HIS A 148 -23.83 34.48 -11.11
C HIS A 148 -23.06 35.62 -11.80
N ARG A 149 -22.50 35.36 -12.99
CA ARG A 149 -21.87 36.35 -13.87
C ARG A 149 -22.68 36.47 -15.15
#